data_AF-A0A525JRL7-F1
#
_entry.id   AF-A0A525JRL7-F1
#
_cell.length_a   1.000
_cell.length_b   1.000
_cell.length_c   1.000
_cell.angle_alpha   90.00
_cell.angle_beta   90.00
_cell.angle_gamma   90.00
#
_symmetry.space_group_name_H-M   'P 1'
#
loop_
_entity.id
_entity.type
_entity.pdbx_description
1 polymer ?
#
loop_
_entity_poly.entity_id
_entity_poly.type
_entity_poly.pdbx_seq_one_letter_code
_entity_poly.pdbx_strand_id
1 'polypeptide(L)'
;MDMTDNETGTGQGTGGRAFEFTVTGGAVTAEQAVFGQHTETVRIPSDATFAVGSGTITETLAGTHDTDTTQFTAEAANANLYRVSAETQTVDTPTTTDPNGHVFGFSFTESGTSVTAEQAVFGSSASSTHSHTVPTPPDAEFTVSGSTVTETTVQGHEVDTTTFTQSGTAGLFAISAESESFIAEGSATTALSVDPFERAEFTFGAGGAVSAISAVHADGSTTAFTPGANETFTQLAPDFVQETITHGSHAEFVVFADGNGDGIYTAIAHGEGASVDLTGLQAQLATIEPFL
;
A
#
# COMPACT_ATOMS: atom_id res chain seq x y z
N MET A 1 19.74 19.14 -4.91
CA MET A 1 18.67 18.60 -5.76
C MET A 1 17.42 18.82 -4.94
N ASP A 2 16.75 19.94 -5.19
CA ASP A 2 15.64 20.44 -4.38
C ASP A 2 14.38 19.83 -4.98
N MET A 3 14.04 18.60 -4.54
CA MET A 3 12.81 17.90 -4.90
C MET A 3 11.66 18.41 -4.02
N THR A 4 11.28 19.66 -4.25
CA THR A 4 10.04 20.21 -3.72
C THR A 4 9.22 20.78 -4.87
N ASP A 5 8.79 19.91 -5.79
CA ASP A 5 7.45 20.08 -6.35
C ASP A 5 6.48 19.56 -5.29
N ASN A 6 6.16 20.47 -4.39
CA ASN A 6 5.14 20.34 -3.37
C ASN A 6 3.78 20.50 -4.07
N GLU A 7 3.37 19.49 -4.83
CA GLU A 7 1.96 19.26 -5.07
C GLU A 7 1.35 18.83 -3.74
N THR A 8 0.97 19.80 -2.91
CA THR A 8 0.02 19.57 -1.81
C THR A 8 -1.37 19.29 -2.41
N GLY A 9 -1.48 18.19 -3.16
CA GLY A 9 -2.74 17.52 -3.40
C GLY A 9 -3.13 16.88 -2.08
N THR A 10 -4.04 17.50 -1.34
CA THR A 10 -4.67 16.89 -0.18
C THR A 10 -5.25 15.55 -0.61
N GLY A 11 -4.64 14.44 -0.18
CA GLY A 11 -5.01 13.02 -0.31
C GLY A 11 -6.49 12.74 -0.64
N GLN A 12 -6.86 13.05 -1.88
CA GLN A 12 -8.03 12.54 -2.57
C GLN A 12 -7.40 11.65 -3.63
N GLY A 13 -7.01 10.44 -3.20
CA GLY A 13 -6.34 9.46 -4.04
C GLY A 13 -7.00 9.42 -5.42
N THR A 14 -6.16 9.45 -6.44
CA THR A 14 -6.56 9.27 -7.85
C THR A 14 -7.37 7.99 -8.06
N GLY A 15 -7.34 7.03 -7.12
CA GLY A 15 -8.19 5.83 -7.06
C GLY A 15 -9.70 6.10 -7.21
N GLY A 16 -10.18 7.32 -6.93
CA GLY A 16 -11.57 7.71 -7.14
C GLY A 16 -11.97 8.07 -8.59
N ARG A 17 -11.01 8.23 -9.52
CA ARG A 17 -11.29 8.72 -10.90
C ARG A 17 -11.36 7.56 -11.90
N ALA A 18 -12.35 7.59 -12.80
CA ALA A 18 -12.44 6.66 -13.92
C ALA A 18 -11.92 7.31 -15.21
N PHE A 19 -11.45 6.51 -16.14
CA PHE A 19 -10.88 6.96 -17.42
C PHE A 19 -11.52 6.24 -18.59
N GLU A 20 -11.73 6.96 -19.70
CA GLU A 20 -12.09 6.38 -21.00
C GLU A 20 -10.95 6.58 -21.99
N PHE A 21 -10.59 5.50 -22.69
CA PHE A 21 -9.55 5.53 -23.71
C PHE A 21 -10.14 5.27 -25.10
N THR A 22 -9.76 6.11 -26.07
CA THR A 22 -10.06 5.84 -27.48
C THR A 22 -8.87 5.15 -28.13
N VAL A 23 -9.02 3.85 -28.43
CA VAL A 23 -7.97 3.03 -29.06
C VAL A 23 -8.27 2.86 -30.55
N THR A 24 -7.37 3.31 -31.42
CA THR A 24 -7.47 3.15 -32.88
C THR A 24 -6.23 2.42 -33.41
N GLY A 25 -6.43 1.28 -34.08
CA GLY A 25 -5.32 0.52 -34.65
C GLY A 25 -4.32 -0.01 -33.62
N GLY A 26 -4.75 -0.21 -32.37
CA GLY A 26 -3.89 -0.67 -31.27
C GLY A 26 -3.16 0.45 -30.51
N ALA A 27 -3.35 1.71 -30.88
CA ALA A 27 -2.77 2.87 -30.20
C ALA A 27 -3.84 3.69 -29.47
N VAL A 28 -3.51 4.20 -28.28
CA VAL A 28 -4.33 5.19 -27.58
C VAL A 28 -4.24 6.53 -28.33
N THR A 29 -5.38 7.11 -28.68
CA THR A 29 -5.48 8.36 -29.47
C THR A 29 -6.19 9.48 -28.73
N ALA A 30 -6.90 9.16 -27.66
CA ALA A 30 -7.51 10.11 -26.74
C ALA A 30 -7.72 9.45 -25.39
N GLU A 31 -7.67 10.27 -24.34
CA GLU A 31 -7.93 9.91 -22.96
C GLU A 31 -8.89 10.94 -22.37
N GLN A 32 -9.84 10.47 -21.55
CA GLN A 32 -10.78 11.32 -20.85
C GLN A 32 -10.90 10.88 -19.39
N ALA A 33 -10.86 11.83 -18.47
CA ALA A 33 -11.24 11.60 -17.08
C ALA A 33 -12.77 11.69 -16.96
N VAL A 34 -13.38 10.76 -16.23
CA VAL A 34 -14.82 10.62 -16.06
C VAL A 34 -15.23 10.94 -14.63
N PHE A 35 -16.15 11.89 -14.47
CA PHE A 35 -16.70 12.36 -13.21
C PHE A 35 -18.23 12.21 -13.22
N GLY A 36 -18.70 10.99 -12.91
CA GLY A 36 -20.12 10.66 -12.98
C GLY A 36 -20.64 10.74 -14.42
N GLN A 37 -21.42 11.79 -14.73
CA GLN A 37 -21.96 12.01 -16.09
C GLN A 37 -21.12 13.00 -16.93
N HIS A 38 -20.05 13.55 -16.37
CA HIS A 38 -19.18 14.50 -17.04
C HIS A 38 -17.89 13.81 -17.48
N THR A 39 -17.36 14.23 -18.62
CA THR A 39 -16.01 13.85 -19.05
C THR A 39 -15.16 15.08 -19.32
N GLU A 40 -13.87 14.97 -19.04
CA GLU A 40 -12.85 15.98 -19.29
C GLU A 40 -11.74 15.35 -20.14
N THR A 41 -11.38 15.99 -21.25
CA THR A 41 -10.26 15.50 -22.08
C THR A 41 -8.95 15.68 -21.33
N VAL A 42 -8.22 14.59 -21.15
CA VAL A 42 -6.87 14.59 -20.59
C VAL A 42 -5.89 14.82 -21.73
N ARG A 43 -4.90 15.69 -21.52
CA ARG A 43 -3.85 15.92 -22.51
C ARG A 43 -2.83 14.80 -22.38
N ILE A 44 -2.77 13.93 -23.38
CA ILE A 44 -1.72 12.92 -23.52
C ILE A 44 -0.36 13.63 -23.76
N PRO A 45 0.65 13.43 -22.90
CA PRO A 45 1.99 13.95 -23.12
C PRO A 45 2.58 13.44 -24.44
N SER A 46 3.41 14.25 -25.09
CA SER A 46 3.95 13.90 -26.42
C SER A 46 4.98 12.77 -26.38
N ASP A 47 5.52 12.50 -25.21
CA ASP A 47 6.48 11.47 -24.84
C ASP A 47 5.83 10.25 -24.17
N ALA A 48 4.51 10.28 -23.95
CA ALA A 48 3.77 9.13 -23.46
C ALA A 48 3.76 8.00 -24.50
N THR A 49 3.99 6.78 -24.02
CA THR A 49 3.78 5.55 -24.79
C THR A 49 2.74 4.69 -24.10
N PHE A 50 1.94 3.96 -24.88
CA PHE A 50 0.87 3.12 -24.35
C PHE A 50 1.02 1.67 -24.81
N ALA A 51 0.86 0.74 -23.87
CA ALA A 51 0.64 -0.67 -24.15
C ALA A 51 -0.83 -1.02 -23.87
N VAL A 52 -1.55 -1.49 -24.90
CA VAL A 52 -2.97 -1.88 -24.77
C VAL A 52 -3.07 -3.40 -24.67
N GLY A 53 -3.50 -3.88 -23.51
CA GLY A 53 -3.77 -5.29 -23.21
C GLY A 53 -5.26 -5.64 -23.23
N SER A 54 -5.57 -6.89 -22.87
CA SER A 54 -6.95 -7.32 -22.67
C SER A 54 -7.46 -6.83 -21.32
N GLY A 55 -8.19 -5.71 -21.31
CA GLY A 55 -8.75 -5.12 -20.09
C GLY A 55 -7.75 -4.30 -19.27
N THR A 56 -6.56 -4.05 -19.82
CA THR A 56 -5.54 -3.20 -19.19
C THR A 56 -4.96 -2.24 -20.21
N ILE A 57 -4.59 -1.04 -19.77
CA ILE A 57 -3.79 -0.07 -20.53
C ILE A 57 -2.65 0.36 -19.62
N THR A 58 -1.43 0.38 -20.13
CA THR A 58 -0.27 0.90 -19.39
C THR A 58 0.26 2.10 -20.13
N GLU A 59 0.25 3.26 -19.48
CA GLU A 59 0.96 4.46 -19.90
C GLU A 59 2.38 4.41 -19.36
N THR A 60 3.35 4.87 -20.15
CA THR A 60 4.75 5.00 -19.75
C THR A 60 5.28 6.36 -20.20
N LEU A 61 5.76 7.14 -19.25
CA LEU A 61 6.41 8.43 -19.42
C LEU A 61 7.90 8.25 -19.14
N ALA A 62 8.74 8.39 -20.17
CA ALA A 62 10.18 8.32 -20.02
C ALA A 62 10.75 9.71 -19.70
N GLY A 63 11.16 9.91 -18.46
CA GLY A 63 11.84 11.10 -17.98
C GLY A 63 13.33 11.10 -18.34
N THR A 64 14.05 12.10 -17.81
CA THR A 64 15.52 12.18 -17.98
C THR A 64 16.28 11.36 -16.93
N HIS A 65 15.64 11.09 -15.80
CA HIS A 65 16.25 10.42 -14.64
C HIS A 65 15.45 9.22 -14.12
N ASP A 66 14.21 9.14 -14.57
CA ASP A 66 13.17 8.26 -14.09
C ASP A 66 12.25 7.85 -15.24
N THR A 67 11.55 6.75 -15.04
CA THR A 67 10.45 6.30 -15.87
C THR A 67 9.24 6.12 -14.99
N ASP A 68 8.15 6.83 -15.31
CA ASP A 68 6.87 6.66 -14.64
C ASP A 68 5.97 5.74 -15.48
N THR A 69 5.28 4.81 -14.83
CA THR A 69 4.27 3.98 -15.45
C THR A 69 2.98 4.02 -14.66
N THR A 70 1.87 4.24 -15.35
CA THR A 70 0.52 4.16 -14.79
C THR A 70 -0.21 3.03 -15.47
N GLN A 71 -0.66 2.04 -14.68
CA GLN A 71 -1.50 0.97 -15.14
C GLN A 71 -2.96 1.28 -14.85
N PHE A 72 -3.77 1.14 -15.88
CA PHE A 72 -5.21 1.27 -15.86
C PHE A 72 -5.85 -0.10 -16.09
N THR A 73 -6.80 -0.49 -15.24
CA THR A 73 -7.57 -1.74 -15.37
C THR A 73 -9.04 -1.43 -15.62
N ALA A 74 -9.63 -2.12 -16.58
CA ALA A 74 -11.04 -1.95 -16.94
C ALA A 74 -11.95 -2.40 -15.78
N GLU A 75 -12.99 -1.61 -15.50
CA GLU A 75 -13.98 -1.96 -14.49
C GLU A 75 -14.77 -3.20 -14.89
N ALA A 76 -15.00 -4.11 -13.93
CA ALA A 76 -15.80 -5.31 -14.16
C ALA A 76 -17.25 -4.99 -14.59
N ALA A 77 -17.83 -3.91 -14.05
CA ALA A 77 -19.18 -3.48 -14.36
C ALA A 77 -19.30 -2.74 -15.71
N ASN A 78 -18.21 -2.12 -16.19
CA ASN A 78 -18.18 -1.38 -17.44
C ASN A 78 -16.77 -1.39 -18.04
N ALA A 79 -16.54 -2.29 -19.00
CA ALA A 79 -15.22 -2.45 -19.63
C ALA A 79 -14.73 -1.26 -20.48
N ASN A 80 -15.55 -0.20 -20.62
CA ASN A 80 -15.12 1.06 -21.25
C ASN A 80 -14.51 2.05 -20.25
N LEU A 81 -14.79 1.86 -18.95
CA LEU A 81 -14.21 2.65 -17.87
C LEU A 81 -13.01 1.91 -17.31
N TYR A 82 -11.94 2.64 -17.05
CA TYR A 82 -10.72 2.14 -16.46
C TYR A 82 -10.42 2.88 -15.16
N ARG A 83 -9.83 2.18 -14.20
CA ARG A 83 -9.29 2.75 -12.95
C ARG A 83 -7.80 2.61 -12.95
N VAL A 84 -7.10 3.58 -12.36
CA VAL A 84 -5.70 3.37 -12.00
C VAL A 84 -5.64 2.18 -11.05
N SER A 85 -4.85 1.17 -11.41
CA SER A 85 -4.63 -0.03 -10.60
C SER A 85 -3.21 -0.13 -10.08
N ALA A 86 -2.26 0.57 -10.71
CA ALA A 86 -0.93 0.76 -10.17
C ALA A 86 -0.25 2.00 -10.75
N GLU A 87 0.62 2.62 -9.96
CA GLU A 87 1.56 3.64 -10.37
C GLU A 87 2.96 3.16 -9.98
N THR A 88 3.96 3.42 -10.81
CA THR A 88 5.35 3.02 -10.52
C THR A 88 6.29 4.03 -11.10
N GLN A 89 7.19 4.53 -10.27
CA GLN A 89 8.33 5.33 -10.67
C GLN A 89 9.59 4.48 -10.55
N THR A 90 10.38 4.39 -11.62
CA THR A 90 11.67 3.68 -11.63
C THR A 90 12.79 4.66 -11.89
N VAL A 91 13.84 4.66 -11.06
CA VAL A 91 15.02 5.50 -11.25
C VAL A 91 16.01 4.79 -12.17
N ASP A 92 16.37 5.41 -13.29
CA ASP A 92 17.19 4.80 -14.34
C ASP A 92 18.63 4.47 -13.88
N THR A 93 19.17 5.28 -12.97
CA THR A 93 20.52 5.09 -12.42
C THR A 93 20.54 5.45 -10.94
N PRO A 94 20.09 4.54 -10.06
CA PRO A 94 20.05 4.76 -8.62
C PRO A 94 21.46 5.00 -8.07
N THR A 95 21.67 6.15 -7.45
CA THR A 95 22.97 6.54 -6.88
C THR A 95 22.82 7.02 -5.46
N THR A 96 23.75 6.61 -4.58
CA THR A 96 23.84 7.17 -3.24
C THR A 96 24.76 8.39 -3.16
N THR A 97 25.24 8.87 -4.31
CA THR A 97 26.20 9.97 -4.37
C THR A 97 25.86 10.92 -5.51
N ASP A 98 25.71 12.21 -5.20
CA ASP A 98 25.45 13.25 -6.19
C ASP A 98 26.72 13.65 -6.97
N PRO A 99 26.61 14.44 -8.05
CA PRO A 99 27.79 14.90 -8.80
C PRO A 99 28.80 15.74 -8.02
N ASN A 100 28.44 16.25 -6.84
CA ASN A 100 29.32 17.00 -5.95
C ASN A 100 30.00 16.11 -4.90
N GLY A 101 29.70 14.81 -4.88
CA GLY A 101 30.23 13.86 -3.91
C GLY A 101 29.46 13.83 -2.59
N HIS A 102 28.31 14.50 -2.49
CA HIS A 102 27.44 14.39 -1.34
C HIS A 102 26.78 13.01 -1.32
N VAL A 103 26.64 12.44 -0.12
CA VAL A 103 26.05 11.11 0.08
C VAL A 103 24.59 11.26 0.50
N PHE A 104 23.70 10.49 -0.11
CA PHE A 104 22.29 10.37 0.26
C PHE A 104 21.84 8.93 0.00
N GLY A 105 21.33 8.23 1.00
CA GLY A 105 20.86 6.86 0.81
C GLY A 105 20.36 6.23 2.09
N PHE A 106 20.12 4.93 2.04
CA PHE A 106 19.56 4.14 3.12
C PHE A 106 20.55 3.07 3.57
N SER A 107 20.50 2.72 4.84
CA SER A 107 21.21 1.57 5.38
C SER A 107 20.25 0.73 6.22
N PHE A 108 20.37 -0.58 6.08
CA PHE A 108 19.50 -1.54 6.74
C PHE A 108 20.31 -2.38 7.74
N THR A 109 19.72 -2.64 8.90
CA THR A 109 20.24 -3.65 9.82
C THR A 109 19.51 -4.95 9.55
N GLU A 110 20.25 -5.94 9.05
CA GLU A 110 19.70 -7.25 8.67
C GLU A 110 19.96 -8.30 9.76
N SER A 111 18.96 -9.13 10.03
CA SER A 111 19.07 -10.33 10.87
C SER A 111 18.59 -11.54 10.09
N GLY A 112 19.48 -12.14 9.30
CA GLY A 112 19.12 -13.22 8.37
C GLY A 112 18.49 -12.65 7.11
N THR A 113 17.23 -12.98 6.84
CA THR A 113 16.46 -12.45 5.70
C THR A 113 15.53 -11.29 6.10
N SER A 114 15.54 -10.89 7.37
CA SER A 114 14.67 -9.84 7.91
C SER A 114 15.45 -8.55 8.13
N VAL A 115 14.82 -7.41 7.88
CA VAL A 115 15.32 -6.09 8.26
C VAL A 115 14.75 -5.74 9.64
N THR A 116 15.60 -5.28 10.56
CA THR A 116 15.21 -4.92 11.93
C THR A 116 15.36 -3.43 12.23
N ALA A 117 16.01 -2.68 11.33
CA ALA A 117 16.11 -1.23 11.43
C ALA A 117 16.50 -0.63 10.08
N GLU A 118 15.94 0.54 9.81
CA GLU A 118 16.28 1.38 8.66
C GLU A 118 16.85 2.72 9.14
N GLN A 119 17.86 3.22 8.43
CA GLN A 119 18.38 4.56 8.62
C GLN A 119 18.54 5.29 7.30
N ALA A 120 18.09 6.54 7.25
CA ALA A 120 18.42 7.47 6.18
C ALA A 120 19.75 8.16 6.50
N VAL A 121 20.68 8.09 5.56
CA VAL A 121 22.07 8.55 5.65
C VAL A 121 22.28 9.69 4.68
N PHE A 122 22.82 10.82 5.16
CA PHE A 122 23.14 11.98 4.33
C PHE A 122 24.46 12.63 4.76
N GLY A 123 25.21 13.22 3.83
CA GLY A 123 26.51 13.80 4.16
C GLY A 123 27.13 14.64 3.04
N SER A 124 28.05 15.53 3.41
CA SER A 124 28.80 16.33 2.42
C SER A 124 29.90 15.53 1.72
N SER A 125 30.24 14.35 2.24
CA SER A 125 31.17 13.39 1.67
C SER A 125 31.03 12.04 2.39
N ALA A 126 31.64 10.98 1.83
CA ALA A 126 31.69 9.66 2.47
C ALA A 126 32.38 9.66 3.85
N SER A 127 33.20 10.67 4.17
CA SER A 127 33.87 10.80 5.46
C SER A 127 33.14 11.71 6.45
N SER A 128 32.02 12.30 6.05
CA SER A 128 31.22 13.23 6.86
C SER A 128 29.73 12.98 6.64
N THR A 129 29.25 11.86 7.19
CA THR A 129 27.85 11.45 7.12
C THR A 129 27.15 11.62 8.47
N HIS A 130 25.85 11.90 8.40
CA HIS A 130 24.88 11.84 9.47
C HIS A 130 23.84 10.78 9.12
N SER A 131 23.29 10.13 10.13
CA SER A 131 22.16 9.21 9.96
C SER A 131 21.07 9.52 10.96
N HIS A 132 19.85 9.16 10.61
CA HIS A 132 18.71 9.13 11.52
C HIS A 132 17.89 7.89 11.24
N THR A 133 17.26 7.36 12.29
CA THR A 133 16.34 6.22 12.19
C THR A 133 15.12 6.65 11.39
N VAL A 134 14.76 5.84 10.40
CA VAL A 134 13.46 5.90 9.73
C VAL A 134 12.50 5.04 10.56
N PRO A 135 11.41 5.61 11.09
CA PRO A 135 10.40 4.81 11.78
C PRO A 135 9.79 3.80 10.80
N THR A 136 9.93 2.52 11.10
CA THR A 136 9.31 1.45 10.34
C THR A 136 7.84 1.32 10.75
N PRO A 137 6.89 1.46 9.81
CA PRO A 137 5.48 1.21 10.07
C PRO A 137 5.24 -0.21 10.65
N PRO A 138 4.22 -0.40 11.49
CA PRO A 138 3.93 -1.71 12.07
C PRO A 138 3.63 -2.83 11.06
N ASP A 139 3.20 -2.43 9.86
CA ASP A 139 2.80 -3.25 8.72
C ASP A 139 3.87 -3.30 7.62
N ALA A 140 5.06 -2.75 7.87
CA ALA A 140 6.13 -2.80 6.89
C ALA A 140 6.77 -4.19 6.87
N GLU A 141 6.71 -4.85 5.71
CA GLU A 141 7.45 -6.07 5.43
C GLU A 141 8.70 -5.74 4.61
N PHE A 142 9.82 -6.38 4.98
CA PHE A 142 11.07 -6.25 4.22
C PHE A 142 11.50 -7.60 3.67
N THR A 143 11.85 -7.60 2.38
CA THR A 143 12.55 -8.73 1.76
C THR A 143 13.94 -8.31 1.32
N VAL A 144 14.92 -9.18 1.56
CA VAL A 144 16.33 -8.95 1.16
C VAL A 144 16.74 -9.99 0.12
N SER A 145 17.16 -9.53 -1.06
CA SER A 145 17.59 -10.37 -2.17
C SER A 145 18.88 -9.83 -2.79
N GLY A 146 20.02 -10.33 -2.32
CA GLY A 146 21.33 -9.93 -2.82
C GLY A 146 21.65 -8.46 -2.51
N SER A 147 21.66 -7.61 -3.54
CA SER A 147 21.93 -6.18 -3.43
C SER A 147 20.65 -5.33 -3.41
N THR A 148 19.50 -5.96 -3.21
CA THR A 148 18.19 -5.32 -3.23
C THR A 148 17.47 -5.56 -1.92
N VAL A 149 16.89 -4.50 -1.36
CA VAL A 149 15.94 -4.55 -0.25
C VAL A 149 14.62 -4.01 -0.79
N THR A 150 13.52 -4.69 -0.52
CA THR A 150 12.18 -4.23 -0.87
C THR A 150 11.40 -4.08 0.42
N GLU A 151 10.87 -2.88 0.65
CA GLU A 151 9.90 -2.56 1.69
C GLU A 151 8.51 -2.55 1.07
N THR A 152 7.55 -3.21 1.72
CA THR A 152 6.14 -3.22 1.33
C THR A 152 5.28 -2.84 2.53
N THR A 153 4.35 -1.91 2.35
CA THR A 153 3.37 -1.48 3.36
C THR A 153 1.97 -1.53 2.77
N VAL A 154 0.96 -1.66 3.63
CA VAL A 154 -0.44 -1.75 3.21
C VAL A 154 -1.28 -0.80 4.05
N GLN A 155 -1.86 0.22 3.40
CA GLN A 155 -2.72 1.18 4.05
C GLN A 155 -4.01 1.38 3.24
N GLY A 156 -5.16 1.28 3.91
CA GLY A 156 -6.45 1.32 3.25
C GLY A 156 -6.58 0.17 2.24
N HIS A 157 -6.64 0.51 0.96
CA HIS A 157 -6.70 -0.45 -0.15
C HIS A 157 -5.48 -0.32 -1.06
N GLU A 158 -4.45 0.39 -0.59
CA GLU A 158 -3.22 0.70 -1.29
C GLU A 158 -2.11 -0.19 -0.75
N VAL A 159 -1.29 -0.72 -1.66
CA VAL A 159 -0.05 -1.44 -1.36
C VAL A 159 1.09 -0.63 -1.92
N ASP A 160 1.88 -0.05 -1.03
CA ASP A 160 3.09 0.68 -1.38
C ASP A 160 4.28 -0.25 -1.37
N THR A 161 5.19 -0.06 -2.30
CA THR A 161 6.42 -0.83 -2.36
C THR A 161 7.58 0.06 -2.77
N THR A 162 8.60 0.12 -1.91
CA THR A 162 9.85 0.83 -2.17
C THR A 162 10.96 -0.19 -2.37
N THR A 163 11.59 -0.15 -3.54
CA THR A 163 12.73 -1.01 -3.87
C THR A 163 14.02 -0.22 -3.78
N PHE A 164 14.89 -0.64 -2.88
CA PHE A 164 16.21 -0.09 -2.66
C PHE A 164 17.27 -0.98 -3.32
N THR A 165 18.20 -0.38 -4.06
CA THR A 165 19.33 -1.08 -4.68
C THR A 165 20.64 -0.52 -4.15
N GLN A 166 21.56 -1.42 -3.81
CA GLN A 166 22.90 -1.05 -3.36
C GLN A 166 23.66 -0.35 -4.50
N SER A 167 24.12 0.88 -4.25
CA SER A 167 24.80 1.68 -5.27
C SER A 167 26.21 2.04 -4.84
N GLY A 168 27.22 1.41 -5.46
CA GLY A 168 28.65 1.78 -5.43
C GLY A 168 29.39 1.71 -4.08
N THR A 169 28.70 1.98 -2.96
CA THR A 169 29.21 2.02 -1.60
C THR A 169 28.68 0.81 -0.84
N ALA A 170 29.57 0.11 -0.14
CA ALA A 170 29.18 -1.07 0.64
C ALA A 170 28.21 -0.68 1.77
N GLY A 171 27.06 -1.36 1.87
CA GLY A 171 26.08 -1.14 2.93
C GLY A 171 25.19 0.10 2.78
N LEU A 172 25.21 0.75 1.61
CA LEU A 172 24.36 1.91 1.32
C LEU A 172 23.51 1.67 0.06
N PHE A 173 22.22 1.98 0.17
CA PHE A 173 21.22 1.72 -0.86
C PHE A 173 20.59 3.02 -1.33
N ALA A 174 20.31 3.10 -2.63
CA ALA A 174 19.50 4.16 -3.23
C ALA A 174 18.11 3.61 -3.56
N ILE A 175 17.09 4.46 -3.51
CA ILE A 175 15.77 4.11 -4.04
C ILE A 175 15.92 3.89 -5.55
N SER A 176 15.43 2.74 -6.01
CA SER A 176 15.47 2.32 -7.41
C SER A 176 14.10 2.24 -8.04
N ALA A 177 13.06 1.97 -7.26
CA ALA A 177 11.69 2.11 -7.67
C ALA A 177 10.78 2.38 -6.47
N GLU A 178 9.70 3.09 -6.71
CA GLU A 178 8.55 3.26 -5.81
C GLU A 178 7.31 2.87 -6.60
N SER A 179 6.43 2.07 -6.02
CA SER A 179 5.18 1.69 -6.66
C SER A 179 4.04 1.69 -5.66
N GLU A 180 2.89 2.20 -6.11
CA GLU A 180 1.62 2.14 -5.42
C GLU A 180 0.69 1.24 -6.24
N SER A 181 -0.01 0.31 -5.60
CA SER A 181 -1.00 -0.52 -6.27
C SER A 181 -2.32 -0.55 -5.51
N PHE A 182 -3.41 -0.51 -6.26
CA PHE A 182 -4.76 -0.35 -5.72
C PHE A 182 -5.52 -1.67 -5.80
N ILE A 183 -5.98 -2.14 -4.64
CA ILE A 183 -6.71 -3.39 -4.52
C ILE A 183 -8.17 -3.15 -4.92
N ALA A 184 -8.58 -3.78 -6.01
CA ALA A 184 -9.95 -3.67 -6.49
C ALA A 184 -10.92 -4.49 -5.62
N GLU A 185 -12.02 -3.87 -5.19
CA GLU A 185 -13.11 -4.55 -4.46
C GLU A 185 -13.73 -5.71 -5.25
N GLY A 186 -13.71 -5.62 -6.58
CA GLY A 186 -14.31 -6.61 -7.48
C GLY A 186 -15.83 -6.71 -7.29
N SER A 187 -16.29 -7.84 -6.76
CA SER A 187 -17.70 -8.06 -6.41
C SER A 187 -17.96 -8.07 -4.90
N ALA A 188 -16.96 -7.76 -4.08
CA ALA A 188 -17.09 -7.76 -2.64
C ALA A 188 -18.04 -6.66 -2.18
N THR A 189 -18.82 -6.92 -1.13
CA THR A 189 -19.62 -5.86 -0.47
C THR A 189 -18.92 -5.27 0.76
N THR A 190 -17.78 -5.84 1.15
CA THR A 190 -16.90 -5.32 2.20
C THR A 190 -15.55 -5.02 1.56
N ALA A 191 -15.20 -3.74 1.49
CA ALA A 191 -13.95 -3.27 0.91
C ALA A 191 -12.79 -3.49 1.89
N LEU A 192 -11.62 -3.84 1.34
CA LEU A 192 -10.38 -3.79 2.09
C LEU A 192 -10.09 -2.33 2.50
N SER A 193 -9.75 -2.14 3.76
CA SER A 193 -9.39 -0.85 4.35
C SER A 193 -8.50 -1.11 5.56
N VAL A 194 -7.22 -1.34 5.31
CA VAL A 194 -6.20 -1.63 6.31
C VAL A 194 -5.87 -0.38 7.12
N ASP A 195 -5.95 -0.49 8.44
CA ASP A 195 -5.36 0.49 9.36
C ASP A 195 -4.23 -0.20 10.14
N PRO A 196 -2.97 0.01 9.77
CA PRO A 196 -1.84 -0.70 10.37
C PRO A 196 -1.57 -0.30 11.83
N PHE A 197 -2.17 0.80 12.29
CA PHE A 197 -2.02 1.28 13.67
C PHE A 197 -3.13 0.79 14.58
N GLU A 198 -4.24 0.28 14.03
CA GLU A 198 -5.30 -0.35 14.79
C GLU A 198 -5.08 -1.86 14.89
N ARG A 199 -4.44 -2.27 15.99
CA ARG A 199 -4.00 -3.65 16.22
C ARG A 199 -4.47 -4.20 17.56
N ALA A 200 -4.77 -5.49 17.60
CA ALA A 200 -5.27 -6.17 18.78
C ALA A 200 -4.74 -7.60 18.92
N GLU A 201 -4.48 -8.03 20.15
CA GLU A 201 -4.31 -9.43 20.51
C GLU A 201 -5.64 -9.99 21.04
N PHE A 202 -6.06 -11.13 20.51
CA PHE A 202 -7.27 -11.83 20.95
C PHE A 202 -6.93 -13.13 21.67
N THR A 203 -7.53 -13.35 22.84
CA THR A 203 -7.50 -14.66 23.51
C THR A 203 -8.80 -15.39 23.28
N PHE A 204 -8.73 -16.57 22.67
CA PHE A 204 -9.90 -17.40 22.38
C PHE A 204 -10.16 -18.46 23.46
N GLY A 205 -11.40 -18.54 23.91
CA GLY A 205 -11.91 -19.59 24.79
C GLY A 205 -12.43 -20.81 24.04
N ALA A 206 -13.15 -21.67 24.75
CA ALA A 206 -13.76 -22.86 24.15
C ALA A 206 -14.74 -22.49 23.02
N GLY A 207 -14.60 -23.13 21.86
CA GLY A 207 -15.48 -22.91 20.71
C GLY A 207 -15.21 -21.63 19.92
N GLY A 208 -14.04 -21.00 20.06
CA GLY A 208 -13.66 -19.80 19.30
C GLY A 208 -14.21 -18.47 19.85
N ALA A 209 -14.82 -18.50 21.04
CA ALA A 209 -15.33 -17.30 21.67
C ALA A 209 -14.17 -16.39 22.14
N VAL A 210 -14.18 -15.11 21.76
CA VAL A 210 -13.22 -14.13 22.27
C VAL A 210 -13.44 -13.96 23.78
N SER A 211 -12.37 -14.13 24.56
CA SER A 211 -12.41 -14.17 26.03
C SER A 211 -11.58 -13.07 26.70
N ALA A 212 -10.60 -12.52 26.00
CA ALA A 212 -9.85 -11.33 26.37
C ALA A 212 -9.31 -10.63 25.12
N ILE A 213 -9.06 -9.33 25.25
CA ILE A 213 -8.58 -8.46 24.17
C ILE A 213 -7.53 -7.54 24.76
N SER A 214 -6.46 -7.29 24.01
CA SER A 214 -5.50 -6.23 24.31
C SER A 214 -5.26 -5.40 23.06
N ALA A 215 -5.32 -4.08 23.17
CA ALA A 215 -4.86 -3.19 22.11
C ALA A 215 -3.33 -3.21 22.04
N VAL A 216 -2.76 -3.26 20.84
CA VAL A 216 -1.31 -3.30 20.59
C VAL A 216 -0.85 -1.94 20.09
N HIS A 217 0.00 -1.27 20.86
CA HIS A 217 0.53 0.06 20.52
C HIS A 217 1.67 -0.05 19.51
N ALA A 218 2.00 1.06 18.84
CA ALA A 218 3.07 1.13 17.85
C ALA A 218 4.45 0.66 18.37
N ASP A 219 4.71 0.78 19.69
CA ASP A 219 5.94 0.29 20.33
C ASP A 219 5.92 -1.20 20.68
N GLY A 220 4.85 -1.92 20.29
CA GLY A 220 4.62 -3.34 20.57
C GLY A 220 4.11 -3.61 21.99
N SER A 221 3.92 -2.59 22.82
CA SER A 221 3.31 -2.78 24.14
C SER A 221 1.80 -3.04 24.02
N THR A 222 1.24 -3.74 25.00
CA THR A 222 -0.17 -4.11 25.01
C THR A 222 -0.92 -3.47 26.16
N THR A 223 -2.13 -2.99 25.93
CA THR A 223 -3.06 -2.57 26.99
C THR A 223 -4.33 -3.40 26.95
N ALA A 224 -4.69 -4.01 28.09
CA ALA A 224 -5.93 -4.76 28.20
C ALA A 224 -7.13 -3.87 27.84
N PHE A 225 -7.98 -4.37 26.96
CA PHE A 225 -9.17 -3.70 26.47
C PHE A 225 -10.42 -4.38 27.04
N THR A 226 -11.38 -3.57 27.49
CA THR A 226 -12.68 -4.06 27.99
C THR A 226 -13.78 -3.53 27.09
N PRO A 227 -14.45 -4.41 26.31
CA PRO A 227 -15.52 -3.99 25.41
C PRO A 227 -16.61 -3.20 26.13
N GLY A 228 -17.13 -2.19 25.45
CA GLY A 228 -18.32 -1.46 25.89
C GLY A 228 -19.56 -2.35 25.97
N ALA A 229 -20.63 -1.85 26.62
CA ALA A 229 -21.88 -2.60 26.74
C ALA A 229 -22.60 -2.84 25.39
N ASN A 230 -22.22 -2.10 24.35
CA ASN A 230 -22.76 -2.15 23.00
C ASN A 230 -21.74 -2.65 21.97
N GLU A 231 -20.65 -3.26 22.43
CA GLU A 231 -19.53 -3.68 21.62
C GLU A 231 -19.30 -5.19 21.81
N THR A 232 -19.08 -5.90 20.71
CA THR A 232 -18.89 -7.36 20.72
C THR A 232 -17.81 -7.77 19.75
N PHE A 233 -17.09 -8.83 20.10
CA PHE A 233 -16.07 -9.44 19.24
C PHE A 233 -16.45 -10.87 18.92
N THR A 234 -16.45 -11.22 17.64
CA THR A 234 -16.82 -12.54 17.14
C THR A 234 -15.74 -13.06 16.21
N GLN A 235 -15.24 -14.28 16.45
CA GLN A 235 -14.38 -14.95 15.50
C GLN A 235 -15.20 -15.35 14.28
N LEU A 236 -14.88 -14.80 13.11
CA LEU A 236 -15.58 -15.10 11.85
C LEU A 236 -15.06 -16.40 11.21
N ALA A 237 -13.75 -16.60 11.28
CA ALA A 237 -13.00 -17.74 10.77
C ALA A 237 -11.68 -17.85 11.56
N PRO A 238 -10.89 -18.93 11.40
CA PRO A 238 -9.49 -18.89 11.83
C PRO A 238 -8.83 -17.62 11.29
N ASP A 239 -8.12 -16.91 12.16
CA ASP A 239 -7.34 -15.72 11.80
C ASP A 239 -8.16 -14.48 11.39
N PHE A 240 -9.49 -14.49 11.59
CA PHE A 240 -10.37 -13.33 11.38
C PHE A 240 -11.30 -13.08 12.57
N VAL A 241 -11.31 -11.84 13.08
CA VAL A 241 -12.20 -11.39 14.15
C VAL A 241 -12.98 -10.16 13.70
N GLN A 242 -14.28 -10.13 13.95
CA GLN A 242 -15.12 -8.95 13.75
C GLN A 242 -15.41 -8.29 15.09
N GLU A 243 -15.08 -7.01 15.21
CA GLU A 243 -15.67 -6.10 16.16
C GLU A 243 -17.02 -5.60 15.62
N THR A 244 -18.00 -5.42 16.50
CA THR A 244 -19.28 -4.78 16.14
C THR A 244 -19.69 -3.84 17.25
N ILE A 245 -19.87 -2.56 16.90
CA ILE A 245 -20.35 -1.52 17.79
C ILE A 245 -21.79 -1.17 17.39
N THR A 246 -22.72 -1.25 18.34
CA THR A 246 -24.14 -0.95 18.09
C THR A 246 -24.53 0.41 18.68
N HIS A 247 -25.14 1.28 17.86
CA HIS A 247 -25.67 2.58 18.25
C HIS A 247 -27.18 2.66 17.93
N GLY A 248 -28.00 2.20 18.87
CA GLY A 248 -29.46 2.17 18.69
C GLY A 248 -29.86 1.17 17.62
N SER A 249 -30.31 1.66 16.45
CA SER A 249 -30.65 0.83 15.29
C SER A 249 -29.52 0.70 14.25
N HIS A 250 -28.39 1.37 14.48
CA HIS A 250 -27.22 1.33 13.59
C HIS A 250 -26.16 0.42 14.20
N ALA A 251 -25.36 -0.20 13.34
CA ALA A 251 -24.20 -0.97 13.73
C ALA A 251 -23.04 -0.58 12.82
N GLU A 252 -21.84 -0.61 13.36
CA GLU A 252 -20.57 -0.43 12.67
C GLU A 252 -19.72 -1.67 12.95
N PHE A 253 -18.86 -2.04 12.02
CA PHE A 253 -17.94 -3.16 12.19
C PHE A 253 -16.51 -2.78 11.83
N VAL A 254 -15.58 -3.47 12.50
CA VAL A 254 -14.17 -3.54 12.11
C VAL A 254 -13.82 -5.02 11.97
N VAL A 255 -13.12 -5.38 10.90
CA VAL A 255 -12.58 -6.74 10.72
C VAL A 255 -11.10 -6.69 10.98
N PHE A 256 -10.63 -7.59 11.82
CA PHE A 256 -9.25 -7.80 12.19
C PHE A 256 -8.75 -9.11 11.57
N ALA A 257 -7.51 -9.15 11.08
CA ALA A 257 -6.86 -10.36 10.57
C ALA A 257 -5.42 -10.52 11.07
N ASP A 258 -5.01 -11.78 11.24
CA ASP A 258 -3.66 -12.22 11.60
C ASP A 258 -3.07 -13.00 10.41
N GLY A 259 -2.38 -12.31 9.49
CA GLY A 259 -1.91 -12.92 8.23
C GLY A 259 -0.63 -13.76 8.39
N ASN A 260 0.31 -13.34 9.25
CA ASN A 260 1.55 -14.08 9.57
C ASN A 260 1.35 -15.16 10.62
N GLY A 261 0.26 -15.13 11.39
CA GLY A 261 0.06 -16.04 12.51
C GLY A 261 0.94 -15.72 13.71
N ASP A 262 1.32 -14.46 13.92
CA ASP A 262 2.07 -14.01 15.10
C ASP A 262 1.18 -13.75 16.32
N GLY A 263 -0.14 -13.75 16.12
CA GLY A 263 -1.16 -13.53 17.15
C GLY A 263 -1.56 -12.07 17.35
N ILE A 264 -0.99 -11.14 16.59
CA ILE A 264 -1.36 -9.73 16.51
C ILE A 264 -2.24 -9.55 15.28
N TYR A 265 -3.46 -9.11 15.50
CA TYR A 265 -4.41 -8.86 14.44
C TYR A 265 -4.39 -7.39 14.06
N THR A 266 -4.44 -7.09 12.78
CA THR A 266 -4.53 -5.73 12.22
C THR A 266 -5.93 -5.48 11.68
N ALA A 267 -6.48 -4.28 11.86
CA ALA A 267 -7.73 -3.89 11.23
C ALA A 267 -7.56 -3.85 9.71
N ILE A 268 -8.40 -4.60 8.99
CA ILE A 268 -8.33 -4.79 7.53
C ILE A 268 -9.59 -4.34 6.79
N ALA A 269 -10.67 -4.03 7.49
CA ALA A 269 -11.88 -3.50 6.89
C ALA A 269 -12.74 -2.77 7.91
N HIS A 270 -13.42 -1.71 7.44
CA HIS A 270 -14.36 -0.91 8.21
C HIS A 270 -15.69 -0.83 7.45
N GLY A 271 -16.82 -0.76 8.16
CA GLY A 271 -18.09 -0.53 7.47
C GLY A 271 -19.30 -0.41 8.38
N GLU A 272 -20.45 -0.22 7.74
CA GLU A 272 -21.75 -0.13 8.41
C GLU A 272 -22.54 -1.45 8.27
N GLY A 273 -23.36 -1.73 9.27
CA GLY A 273 -24.18 -2.93 9.36
C GLY A 273 -23.56 -4.02 10.25
N ALA A 274 -24.18 -5.19 10.25
CA ALA A 274 -23.77 -6.32 11.11
C ALA A 274 -23.15 -7.49 10.31
N SER A 275 -23.15 -7.41 8.98
CA SER A 275 -22.71 -8.49 8.10
C SER A 275 -21.46 -8.10 7.33
N VAL A 276 -20.45 -8.97 7.39
CA VAL A 276 -19.21 -8.86 6.63
C VAL A 276 -19.23 -9.87 5.48
N ASP A 277 -18.88 -9.43 4.28
CA ASP A 277 -18.58 -10.31 3.16
C ASP A 277 -17.15 -10.83 3.27
N LEU A 278 -16.95 -11.82 4.14
CA LEU A 278 -15.62 -12.36 4.40
C LEU A 278 -15.02 -13.03 3.17
N THR A 279 -15.84 -13.63 2.30
CA THR A 279 -15.34 -14.27 1.07
C THR A 279 -14.81 -13.24 0.09
N GLY A 280 -15.51 -12.12 -0.10
CA GLY A 280 -15.04 -11.00 -0.90
C GLY A 280 -13.78 -10.34 -0.32
N LEU A 281 -13.71 -10.20 1.01
CA LEU A 281 -12.53 -9.65 1.69
C LEU A 281 -11.30 -10.57 1.53
N GLN A 282 -11.46 -11.89 1.70
CA GLN A 282 -10.38 -12.86 1.48
C GLN A 282 -9.91 -12.88 0.02
N ALA A 283 -10.81 -12.66 -0.94
CA ALA A 283 -10.43 -12.56 -2.35
C ALA A 283 -9.55 -11.33 -2.63
N GLN A 284 -9.82 -10.20 -1.95
CA GLN A 284 -8.98 -9.00 -2.01
C GLN A 284 -7.61 -9.24 -1.34
N LEU A 285 -7.57 -9.86 -0.15
CA LEU A 285 -6.32 -10.14 0.55
C LEU A 285 -5.38 -11.06 -0.25
N ALA A 286 -5.94 -12.03 -0.98
CA ALA A 286 -5.16 -12.95 -1.82
C ALA A 286 -4.38 -12.26 -2.97
N THR A 287 -4.62 -10.96 -3.23
CA THR A 287 -3.84 -10.20 -4.20
C THR A 287 -2.62 -9.49 -3.60
N ILE A 288 -2.41 -9.59 -2.28
CA ILE A 288 -1.36 -8.87 -1.51
C ILE A 288 -0.34 -9.89 -0.95
N GLU A 289 0.06 -10.90 -1.72
CA GLU A 289 0.90 -12.00 -1.18
C GLU A 289 2.39 -11.62 -1.01
N PRO A 290 3.00 -11.94 0.15
CA PRO A 290 2.37 -12.51 1.35
C PRO A 290 1.69 -11.41 2.18
N PHE A 291 0.43 -11.62 2.55
CA PHE A 291 -0.27 -10.69 3.44
C PHE A 291 0.24 -10.90 4.86
N LEU A 292 0.61 -9.77 5.49
CA LEU A 292 1.37 -9.62 6.75
C LEU A 292 1.17 -10.67 7.80
#